data_AF-A0A1F6HSM2-F1
#
_entry.id   AF-A0A1F6HSM2-F1
#
_cell.length_a   1.000
_cell.length_b   1.000
_cell.length_c   1.000
_cell.angle_alpha   90.00
_cell.angle_beta   90.00
_cell.angle_gamma   90.00
#
_symmetry.space_group_name_H-M   'P 1'
#
loop_
_entity.id
_entity.type
_entity.pdbx_description
1 polymer ?
#
loop_
_entity_poly.entity_id
_entity_poly.type
_entity_poly.pdbx_seq_one_letter_code
_entity_poly.pdbx_strand_id
1 'polypeptide(L)'
;MGNGVCHLASLIYLAAKTAGLDAYAPTSHDFAVIPEISKEFGVSIYSYPGHVTANARQNLYITNNKKNPVIFEFIYDGENLKLSVYEAKSAIQTYPLVISEALLLR
;
A
#
# COMPACT_ATOMS: atom_id res chain seq x y z
N MET A 1 21.89 -10.83 -0.70
CA MET A 1 21.64 -9.57 -1.43
C MET A 1 20.14 -9.41 -1.62
N GLY A 2 19.55 -8.41 -0.96
CA GLY A 2 18.11 -8.07 -1.04
C GLY A 2 17.84 -6.62 -0.64
N ASN A 3 18.88 -5.79 -0.54
CA ASN A 3 18.83 -4.53 0.19
C ASN A 3 17.84 -3.53 -0.42
N GLY A 4 17.72 -3.47 -1.76
CA GLY A 4 16.75 -2.59 -2.43
C GLY A 4 15.30 -3.00 -2.23
N VAL A 5 15.01 -4.31 -2.25
CA VAL A 5 13.64 -4.84 -2.06
C VAL A 5 13.19 -4.66 -0.61
N CYS A 6 14.06 -4.98 0.35
CA CYS A 6 13.79 -4.73 1.77
C CYS A 6 13.59 -3.23 2.05
N HIS A 7 14.41 -2.36 1.44
CA HIS A 7 14.26 -0.91 1.58
C HIS A 7 12.90 -0.44 1.06
N LEU A 8 12.52 -0.80 -0.17
CA LEU A 8 11.22 -0.43 -0.73
C LEU A 8 10.05 -0.95 0.12
N ALA A 9 10.11 -2.22 0.55
CA ALA A 9 9.07 -2.79 1.40
C ALA A 9 8.95 -2.06 2.74
N SER A 10 10.07 -1.68 3.34
CA SER A 10 10.10 -0.92 4.60
C SER A 10 9.54 0.49 4.42
N LEU A 11 9.85 1.15 3.30
CA LEU A 11 9.31 2.47 2.96
C LEU A 11 7.78 2.42 2.78
N ILE A 12 7.27 1.39 2.08
CA ILE A 12 5.83 1.20 1.88
C ILE A 12 5.15 0.89 3.22
N TYR A 13 5.76 0.06 4.08
CA TYR A 13 5.22 -0.28 5.39
C TYR A 13 5.12 0.96 6.31
N LEU A 14 6.19 1.77 6.36
CA LEU A 14 6.18 3.06 7.03
C LEU A 14 5.04 3.94 6.51
N ALA A 15 4.96 4.15 5.19
CA ALA A 15 3.95 5.01 4.59
C ALA A 15 2.51 4.52 4.86
N ALA A 16 2.27 3.21 4.80
CA ALA A 16 0.98 2.60 5.11
C ALA A 16 0.58 2.81 6.58
N LYS A 17 1.52 2.61 7.52
CA LYS A 17 1.30 2.84 8.95
C LYS A 17 1.02 4.31 9.24
N THR A 18 1.79 5.23 8.65
CA THR A 18 1.59 6.67 8.80
C THR A 18 0.26 7.13 8.21
N ALA A 19 -0.22 6.51 7.12
CA ALA A 19 -1.54 6.77 6.54
C ALA A 19 -2.71 6.11 7.33
N GLY A 20 -2.40 5.37 8.40
CA GLY A 20 -3.39 4.70 9.23
C GLY A 20 -4.10 3.53 8.53
N LEU A 21 -3.41 2.85 7.62
CA LEU A 21 -3.85 1.58 7.05
C LEU A 21 -3.47 0.42 7.97
N ASP A 22 -4.17 -0.70 7.83
CA ASP A 22 -3.78 -1.94 8.51
C ASP A 22 -2.65 -2.60 7.73
N ALA A 23 -1.43 -2.50 8.26
CA ALA A 23 -0.26 -3.13 7.66
C ALA A 23 0.41 -4.13 8.61
N TYR A 24 0.89 -5.24 8.07
CA TYR A 24 1.53 -6.32 8.82
C TYR A 24 2.64 -6.98 8.00
N ALA A 25 3.78 -7.21 8.64
CA ALA A 25 4.88 -8.00 8.11
C ALA A 25 5.23 -9.11 9.13
N PRO A 26 5.20 -10.41 8.75
CA PRO A 26 5.54 -11.48 9.68
C PRO A 26 7.02 -11.52 10.07
N THR A 27 7.90 -11.01 9.21
CA THR A 27 9.34 -10.99 9.45
C THR A 27 9.89 -9.56 9.38
N SER A 28 10.48 -9.11 10.47
CA SER A 28 11.16 -7.83 10.58
C SER A 28 12.55 -7.87 9.93
N HIS A 29 13.01 -6.73 9.43
CA HIS A 29 14.38 -6.51 9.00
C HIS A 29 15.18 -5.84 10.14
N ASP A 30 15.29 -6.54 11.27
CA ASP A 30 16.03 -6.07 12.46
C ASP A 30 17.54 -6.37 12.39
N PHE A 31 17.93 -7.27 11.48
CA PHE A 31 19.31 -7.75 11.32
C PHE A 31 20.25 -6.74 10.65
N ALA A 32 19.74 -5.71 9.98
CA ALA A 32 20.54 -4.66 9.36
C ALA A 32 19.78 -3.32 9.29
N VAL A 33 20.51 -2.22 9.47
CA VAL A 33 19.95 -0.87 9.39
C VAL A 33 19.58 -0.56 7.94
N ILE A 34 18.36 -0.09 7.73
CA ILE A 34 17.94 0.54 6.48
C ILE A 34 18.10 2.05 6.69
N PRO A 35 18.93 2.75 5.89
CA PRO A 35 19.10 4.19 6.02
C PRO A 35 17.75 4.90 6.03
N GLU A 36 17.58 5.90 6.90
CA GLU A 36 16.40 6.77 6.98
C GLU A 36 15.08 6.09 7.41
N ILE A 37 15.10 4.79 7.70
CA ILE A 37 13.93 4.05 8.20
C ILE A 37 14.18 3.56 9.63
N SER A 38 13.30 3.95 10.55
CA SER A 38 13.32 3.44 11.94
C SER A 38 13.16 1.92 11.94
N LYS A 39 13.87 1.23 12.85
CA LYS A 39 13.91 -0.24 12.92
C LYS A 39 12.52 -0.88 13.03
N GLU A 40 11.57 -0.20 13.67
CA GLU A 40 10.19 -0.67 13.82
C GLU A 40 9.43 -0.82 12.49
N PHE A 41 9.90 -0.16 11.43
CA PHE A 41 9.34 -0.26 10.09
C PHE A 41 10.17 -1.16 9.15
N GLY A 42 11.24 -1.79 9.65
CA GLY A 42 12.06 -2.69 8.85
C GLY A 42 11.30 -3.95 8.45
N VAL A 43 11.14 -4.18 7.15
CA VAL A 43 10.48 -5.36 6.57
C VAL A 43 11.47 -6.22 5.81
N SER A 44 11.53 -7.51 6.15
CA SER A 44 12.37 -8.48 5.46
C SER A 44 11.58 -9.14 4.34
N ILE A 45 12.04 -8.94 3.10
CA ILE A 45 11.52 -9.62 1.91
C ILE A 45 12.66 -10.40 1.28
N TYR A 46 12.53 -11.72 1.24
CA TYR A 46 13.50 -12.62 0.64
C TYR A 46 12.79 -13.86 0.08
N SER A 47 13.25 -14.35 -1.06
CA SER A 47 12.77 -15.59 -1.66
C SER A 47 13.92 -16.59 -1.74
N TYR A 48 13.74 -17.74 -1.10
CA TYR A 48 14.68 -18.85 -1.12
C TYR A 48 14.08 -20.02 -1.92
N PRO A 49 14.59 -20.31 -3.13
CA PRO A 49 14.05 -21.37 -3.98
C PRO A 49 13.95 -22.71 -3.26
N GLY A 50 12.81 -23.38 -3.35
CA GLY A 50 12.56 -24.67 -2.70
C GLY A 50 12.06 -24.60 -1.25
N HIS A 51 12.05 -23.42 -0.61
CA HIS A 51 11.67 -23.25 0.80
C HIS A 51 10.33 -22.52 0.98
N VAL A 52 9.24 -23.22 0.62
CA VAL A 52 7.86 -22.69 0.61
C VAL A 52 7.46 -22.00 1.92
N THR A 53 7.69 -22.66 3.06
CA THR A 53 7.29 -22.14 4.38
C THR A 53 8.07 -20.88 4.77
N ALA A 54 9.36 -20.81 4.44
CA ALA A 54 10.18 -19.65 4.74
C ALA A 54 9.72 -18.45 3.89
N ASN A 55 9.48 -18.68 2.60
CA ASN A 55 9.07 -17.64 1.65
C ASN A 55 7.69 -17.06 2.00
N ALA A 56 6.76 -17.89 2.51
CA ALA A 56 5.43 -17.43 2.91
C ALA A 56 5.47 -16.36 4.02
N ARG A 57 6.51 -16.35 4.86
CA ARG A 57 6.66 -15.38 5.96
C ARG A 57 7.37 -14.08 5.56
N GLN A 58 7.91 -14.01 4.34
CA GLN A 58 8.69 -12.89 3.81
C GLN A 58 7.82 -11.99 2.93
N ASN A 59 6.65 -11.61 3.43
CA ASN A 59 5.66 -10.80 2.72
C ASN A 59 5.29 -9.56 3.54
N LEU A 60 4.86 -8.51 2.84
CA LEU A 60 4.21 -7.33 3.41
C LEU A 60 2.74 -7.36 3.04
N TYR A 61 1.87 -7.30 4.03
CA TYR A 61 0.42 -7.24 3.85
C TYR A 61 -0.08 -5.85 4.21
N ILE A 62 -0.88 -5.26 3.32
CA ILE A 62 -1.50 -3.95 3.52
C ILE A 62 -2.97 -4.08 3.15
N THR A 63 -3.83 -3.72 4.09
CA THR A 63 -5.28 -3.72 3.93
C THR A 63 -5.76 -2.28 3.95
N ASN A 64 -6.51 -1.89 2.92
CA ASN A 64 -7.23 -0.63 2.93
C ASN A 64 -8.46 -0.77 3.83
N ASN A 65 -8.39 -0.17 5.01
CA ASN A 65 -9.49 -0.09 5.99
C ASN A 65 -10.25 1.25 5.92
N LYS A 66 -10.01 2.07 4.88
CA LYS A 66 -10.70 3.34 4.64
C LYS A 66 -11.93 3.13 3.76
N LYS A 67 -12.83 4.11 3.78
CA LYS A 67 -14.03 4.12 2.93
C LYS A 67 -13.67 4.35 1.45
N ASN A 68 -12.64 5.14 1.20
CA ASN A 68 -12.21 5.50 -0.15
C ASN A 68 -11.02 4.65 -0.61
N PRO A 69 -10.79 4.55 -1.93
CA PRO A 69 -9.53 4.01 -2.44
C PRO A 69 -8.34 4.83 -1.94
N VAL A 70 -7.26 4.15 -1.57
CA VAL A 70 -6.00 4.78 -1.16
C VAL A 70 -4.98 4.60 -2.28
N ILE A 71 -4.31 5.69 -2.64
CA ILE A 71 -3.31 5.76 -3.69
C ILE A 71 -1.93 5.86 -3.05
N PHE A 72 -1.03 4.97 -3.48
CA PHE A 72 0.41 5.09 -3.25
C PHE A 72 1.02 5.64 -4.53
N GLU A 73 1.50 6.88 -4.49
CA GLU A 73 2.09 7.56 -5.64
C GLU A 73 3.61 7.61 -5.48
N PHE A 74 4.31 7.04 -6.45
CA PHE A 74 5.76 7.05 -6.55
C PHE A 74 6.18 8.01 -7.65
N ILE A 75 6.95 9.03 -7.29
CA ILE A 75 7.54 9.98 -8.24
C ILE A 75 9.05 9.84 -8.16
N TYR A 76 9.68 9.55 -9.28
CA TYR A 76 11.13 9.48 -9.42
C TYR A 76 11.59 10.48 -10.46
N ASP A 77 12.47 11.39 -10.08
CA ASP A 77 12.99 12.46 -10.95
C ASP A 77 14.34 12.12 -11.62
N GLY A 78 14.87 10.91 -11.38
CA GLY A 78 16.20 10.48 -11.81
C GLY A 78 17.25 10.49 -10.69
N GLU A 79 16.94 11.10 -9.55
CA GLU A 79 17.82 11.17 -8.38
C GLU A 79 17.08 10.82 -7.09
N ASN A 80 15.89 11.38 -6.89
CA ASN A 80 15.08 11.26 -5.69
C ASN A 80 13.80 10.46 -5.94
N LEU A 81 13.49 9.53 -5.03
CA LEU A 81 12.21 8.84 -4.98
C LEU A 81 11.33 9.47 -3.90
N LYS A 82 10.19 10.03 -4.31
CA LYS A 82 9.15 10.50 -3.39
C LYS A 82 7.99 9.50 -3.37
N LEU A 83 7.58 9.10 -2.16
CA LEU A 83 6.36 8.34 -1.93
C LEU A 83 5.31 9.22 -1.26
N SER A 84 4.14 9.34 -1.88
CA SER A 84 2.96 10.02 -1.31
C SER A 84 1.82 9.01 -1.12
N VAL A 85 1.04 9.16 -0.04
CA VAL A 85 -0.12 8.31 0.25
C VAL A 85 -1.34 9.17 0.53
N TYR A 86 -2.44 8.97 -0.20
CA TYR A 86 -3.66 9.77 -0.06
C TYR A 86 -4.92 9.01 -0.47
N GLU A 87 -6.08 9.43 0.04
CA GLU A 87 -7.39 8.90 -0.36
C GLU A 87 -7.87 9.56 -1.65
N ALA A 88 -8.29 8.77 -2.64
CA ALA A 88 -8.99 9.27 -3.80
C ALA A 88 -10.42 9.66 -3.40
N LYS A 89 -10.85 10.89 -3.65
CA LYS A 89 -12.24 11.28 -3.39
C LYS A 89 -13.17 10.39 -4.22
N SER A 90 -14.07 9.65 -3.56
CA SER A 90 -15.15 8.96 -4.25
C SER A 90 -15.99 9.98 -5.01
N ALA A 91 -16.02 9.89 -6.35
CA ALA A 91 -16.98 10.65 -7.13
C ALA A 91 -18.38 10.18 -6.73
N ILE A 92 -19.18 11.05 -6.10
CA ILE A 92 -20.62 10.81 -6.00
C ILE A 92 -21.13 10.92 -7.43
N GLN A 93 -21.38 9.78 -8.09
CA GLN A 93 -22.04 9.79 -9.37
C GLN A 93 -23.53 10.02 -9.14
N THR A 94 -23.93 11.29 -9.06
CA THR A 94 -25.34 11.66 -9.14
C THR A 94 -25.79 11.43 -10.58
N TYR A 95 -26.35 10.26 -10.86
CA TYR A 95 -27.20 10.10 -12.03
C TYR A 95 -28.47 10.94 -11.79
N PRO A 96 -28.84 11.86 -12.69
CA PRO A 96 -30.13 12.53 -12.56
C PRO A 96 -31.24 11.48 -12.66
N LEU A 97 -32.10 11.44 -11.63
CA LEU A 97 -33.32 10.65 -11.61
C LEU A 97 -34.25 11.19 -12.71
N VAL A 98 -34.21 10.61 -13.91
CA VAL A 98 -35.19 10.90 -14.95
C VAL A 98 -36.47 10.15 -14.58
N ILE A 99 -37.34 10.79 -13.79
CA ILE A 99 -38.73 10.35 -13.68
C ILE A 99 -39.39 10.74 -15.00
N SER A 100 -39.43 9.82 -15.97
CA SER A 100 -40.37 10.00 -17.08
C SER A 100 -41.76 9.71 -16.53
N GLU A 101 -42.57 10.75 -16.35
CA GLU A 101 -44.01 10.59 -16.23
C GLU A 101 -44.50 9.90 -17.52
N ALA A 102 -44.83 8.62 -17.43
CA ALA A 102 -45.63 7.95 -18.44
C ALA A 102 -47.05 8.52 -18.31
N LEU A 103 -47.29 9.59 -19.06
CA LEU A 103 -48.58 10.20 -19.29
C LEU A 103 -49.57 9.09 -19.69
N LEU A 104 -50.57 8.88 -18.85
CA LEU A 104 -51.81 8.19 -19.20
C LEU A 104 -52.32 8.72 -20.54
N LEU A 105 -52.36 7.87 -21.56
CA LEU A 105 -53.30 8.03 -22.66
C LEU A 105 -54.08 6.72 -22.81
N ARG A 106 -55.40 6.91 -22.73
CA ARG A 106 -56.46 5.93 -22.91
C ARG A 106 -56.47 5.36 -24.32
#